data_AF-A0AAC9I4P6-F1
#
_entry.id   AF-A0AAC9I4P6-F1
#
_cell.length_a   1.000
_cell.length_b   1.000
_cell.length_c   1.000
_cell.angle_alpha   90.00
_cell.angle_beta   90.00
_cell.angle_gamma   90.00
#
_symmetry.space_group_name_H-M   'P 1'
#
loop_
_entity.id
_entity.type
_entity.pdbx_description
1 polymer ?
#
loop_
_entity_poly.entity_id
_entity_poly.type
_entity_poly.pdbx_seq_one_letter_code
_entity_poly.pdbx_strand_id
1 'polypeptide(L)'
;MNKEISNTINPKLFKRKILELVYTKRELEAEKNKSLEYKKNTIKPKLETDLLKIDDIIREYGLSRKTIDRMRERGLKTSQSSPRGTVWIIRKDLENFIKKDRYGR
;
A
#
# COMPACT_ATOMS: atom_id res chain seq x y z
N MET A 1 36.43 54.56 -11.59
CA MET A 1 36.63 53.23 -12.19
C MET A 1 35.68 52.25 -11.50
N ASN A 2 34.49 52.05 -12.08
CA ASN A 2 33.55 51.05 -11.56
C ASN A 2 33.89 49.70 -12.22
N LYS A 3 34.42 48.77 -11.42
CA LYS A 3 34.59 47.37 -11.84
C LYS A 3 33.20 46.75 -11.93
N GLU A 4 32.69 46.58 -13.15
CA GLU A 4 31.56 45.71 -13.40
C GLU A 4 31.94 44.28 -13.01
N ILE A 5 31.42 43.83 -11.86
CA ILE A 5 31.51 42.43 -11.45
C ILE A 5 30.56 41.68 -12.37
N SER A 6 31.08 41.13 -13.47
CA SER A 6 30.33 40.21 -14.30
C SER A 6 30.09 38.92 -13.50
N ASN A 7 28.97 38.88 -12.78
CA ASN A 7 28.42 37.67 -12.15
C ASN A 7 28.01 36.68 -13.26
N THR A 8 29.00 36.08 -13.89
CA THR A 8 28.82 35.03 -14.88
C THR A 8 28.51 33.73 -14.13
N ILE A 9 27.23 33.50 -13.88
CA ILE A 9 26.72 32.25 -13.31
C ILE A 9 27.26 31.10 -14.17
N ASN A 10 28.06 30.22 -13.58
CA ASN A 10 28.61 29.07 -14.29
C ASN A 10 27.45 28.18 -14.80
N PRO A 11 27.20 28.14 -16.12
CA PRO A 11 25.99 27.53 -16.68
C PRO A 11 25.94 26.01 -16.43
N LYS A 12 27.09 25.36 -16.26
CA LYS A 12 27.20 23.93 -15.95
C LYS A 12 26.75 23.64 -14.51
N LEU A 13 27.14 24.49 -13.56
CA LEU A 13 26.69 24.41 -12.17
C LEU A 13 25.19 24.66 -12.05
N PHE A 14 24.68 25.66 -12.77
CA PHE A 14 23.26 25.98 -12.79
C PHE A 14 22.42 24.82 -13.37
N LYS A 15 22.84 24.25 -14.50
CA LYS A 15 22.19 23.08 -15.09
C LYS A 15 22.16 21.88 -14.14
N ARG A 16 23.27 21.63 -13.41
CA ARG A 16 23.34 20.55 -12.41
C ARG A 16 22.37 20.77 -11.26
N LYS A 17 22.24 22.01 -10.76
CA LYS A 17 21.28 22.36 -9.71
C LYS A 17 19.83 22.21 -10.17
N ILE A 18 19.51 22.59 -11.40
CA ILE A 18 18.17 22.36 -11.98
C ILE A 18 17.85 20.86 -12.03
N LEU A 19 18.79 20.04 -12.50
CA LEU A 19 18.61 18.59 -12.56
C LEU A 19 18.36 17.97 -11.18
N GLU A 20 19.14 18.37 -10.18
CA GLU A 20 18.98 17.94 -8.79
C GLU A 20 17.59 18.32 -8.25
N LEU A 21 17.15 19.56 -8.48
CA LEU A 21 15.83 20.03 -8.05
C LEU A 21 14.69 19.25 -8.71
N VAL A 22 14.80 18.96 -10.01
CA VAL A 22 13.80 18.16 -10.75
C VAL A 22 13.72 16.74 -10.17
N TYR A 23 14.87 16.14 -9.85
CA TYR A 23 14.90 14.81 -9.24
C TYR A 23 14.25 14.81 -7.85
N THR A 24 14.62 15.75 -6.98
CA THR A 24 14.02 15.87 -5.64
C THR A 24 12.52 16.15 -5.70
N LYS A 25 12.06 16.94 -6.68
CA LYS A 25 10.63 17.21 -6.87
C LYS A 25 9.87 15.93 -7.23
N ARG A 26 10.43 15.10 -8.11
CA ARG A 26 9.83 13.80 -8.49
C ARG A 26 9.75 12.84 -7.30
N GLU A 27 10.81 12.75 -6.50
CA GLU A 27 10.79 11.92 -5.29
C GLU A 27 9.74 12.41 -4.28
N LEU A 28 9.66 13.73 -4.08
CA LEU A 28 8.66 14.33 -3.19
C LEU A 28 7.22 14.07 -3.67
N GLU A 29 6.97 14.17 -4.97
CA GLU A 29 5.67 13.86 -5.56
C GLU A 29 5.31 12.38 -5.39
N ALA A 30 6.26 11.47 -5.61
CA ALA A 30 6.06 10.04 -5.39
C ALA A 30 5.70 9.73 -3.92
N GLU A 31 6.40 10.35 -2.97
CA GLU A 31 6.14 10.15 -1.54
C GLU A 31 4.78 10.72 -1.11
N LYS A 32 4.40 11.89 -1.63
CA LYS A 32 3.06 12.46 -1.42
C LYS A 32 1.97 11.53 -1.95
N ASN A 33 2.16 10.94 -3.12
CA ASN A 33 1.20 10.02 -3.72
C ASN A 33 1.00 8.76 -2.86
N LYS A 34 2.09 8.15 -2.37
CA LYS A 34 2.02 7.02 -1.42
C LYS A 34 1.24 7.39 -0.15
N SER A 35 1.53 8.56 0.43
CA SER A 35 0.85 9.06 1.63
C SER A 35 -0.66 9.28 1.38
N LEU A 36 -1.01 9.77 0.19
CA LEU A 36 -2.39 10.06 -0.20
C LEU A 36 -3.18 8.78 -0.47
N GLU A 37 -2.57 7.76 -1.07
CA GLU A 37 -3.15 6.42 -1.20
C GLU A 37 -3.41 5.78 0.16
N TYR A 38 -2.44 5.88 1.07
CA TYR A 38 -2.60 5.39 2.45
C TYR A 38 -3.81 6.05 3.15
N LYS A 39 -3.93 7.39 3.05
CA LYS A 39 -5.07 8.13 3.61
C LYS A 39 -6.39 7.73 2.98
N LYS A 40 -6.46 7.63 1.65
CA LYS A 40 -7.69 7.19 0.94
C LYS A 40 -8.15 5.81 1.38
N ASN A 41 -7.21 4.88 1.56
CA ASN A 41 -7.51 3.53 2.04
C ASN A 41 -7.96 3.50 3.50
N THR A 42 -7.54 4.47 4.32
CA THR A 42 -7.94 4.58 5.72
C THR A 42 -9.35 5.19 5.90
N ILE A 43 -9.76 6.07 4.98
CA ILE A 43 -11.05 6.79 5.06
C ILE A 43 -12.23 5.94 4.56
N LYS A 44 -11.99 4.93 3.71
CA LYS A 44 -13.08 4.05 3.25
C LYS A 44 -13.62 3.25 4.45
N PRO A 45 -14.93 3.34 4.75
CA PRO A 45 -15.52 2.52 5.79
C PRO A 45 -15.38 1.05 5.39
N LYS A 46 -14.82 0.25 6.30
CA LYS A 46 -14.69 -1.20 6.13
C LYS A 46 -16.06 -1.82 6.31
N LEU A 47 -16.64 -2.34 5.22
CA LEU A 47 -17.97 -2.95 5.25
C LEU A 47 -17.85 -4.46 5.47
N GLU A 48 -18.82 -5.04 6.17
CA GLU A 48 -18.89 -6.48 6.38
C GLU A 48 -18.92 -7.28 5.06
N THR A 49 -19.51 -6.71 4.02
CA THR A 49 -19.67 -7.32 2.70
C THR A 49 -18.46 -7.14 1.79
N ASP A 50 -17.39 -6.50 2.26
CA ASP A 50 -16.18 -6.30 1.46
C ASP A 50 -15.59 -7.64 1.02
N LEU A 51 -15.27 -7.74 -0.27
CA LEU A 51 -14.52 -8.84 -0.84
C LEU A 51 -13.03 -8.53 -0.75
N LEU A 52 -12.33 -9.32 0.06
CA LEU A 52 -10.90 -9.17 0.33
C LEU A 52 -10.11 -10.21 -0.45
N LYS A 53 -9.04 -9.76 -1.11
CA LYS A 53 -8.00 -10.67 -1.60
C LYS A 53 -7.07 -11.02 -0.45
N ILE A 54 -6.31 -12.10 -0.64
CA ILE A 54 -5.31 -12.51 0.34
C ILE A 54 -4.30 -11.38 0.64
N ASP A 55 -3.84 -10.65 -0.38
CA ASP A 55 -2.88 -9.56 -0.18
C ASP A 55 -3.47 -8.40 0.64
N ASP A 56 -4.76 -8.14 0.48
CA ASP A 56 -5.48 -7.14 1.29
C ASP A 56 -5.59 -7.60 2.74
N ILE A 57 -5.84 -8.89 2.96
CA ILE A 57 -5.89 -9.47 4.32
C ILE A 57 -4.53 -9.40 5.00
N ILE A 58 -3.44 -9.73 4.29
CA ILE A 58 -2.08 -9.65 4.81
C ILE A 58 -1.78 -8.21 5.25
N ARG A 59 -2.12 -7.23 4.41
CA ARG A 59 -1.87 -5.81 4.67
C ARG A 59 -2.75 -5.24 5.79
N GLU A 60 -4.03 -5.58 5.83
CA GLU A 60 -5.00 -4.97 6.76
C GLU A 60 -5.04 -5.64 8.13
N TYR A 61 -4.80 -6.96 8.20
CA TYR A 61 -4.92 -7.75 9.43
C TYR A 61 -3.57 -8.25 9.95
N GLY A 62 -2.47 -8.03 9.21
CA GLY A 62 -1.13 -8.49 9.60
C GLY A 62 -1.01 -10.02 9.65
N LEU A 63 -1.87 -10.74 8.95
CA LEU A 63 -1.85 -12.20 8.90
C LEU A 63 -0.86 -12.70 7.86
N SER A 64 -0.13 -13.77 8.15
CA SER A 64 0.71 -14.42 7.16
C SER A 64 -0.12 -15.21 6.15
N ARG A 65 0.38 -15.37 4.92
CA ARG A 65 -0.23 -16.23 3.90
C ARG A 65 -0.50 -17.64 4.43
N LYS A 66 0.49 -18.23 5.11
CA LYS A 66 0.40 -19.56 5.72
C LYS A 66 -0.72 -19.65 6.77
N THR A 67 -0.92 -18.59 7.55
CA THR A 67 -2.02 -18.51 8.52
C THR A 67 -3.36 -18.54 7.81
N ILE A 68 -3.51 -17.78 6.73
CA ILE A 68 -4.74 -17.72 5.93
C ILE A 68 -5.01 -19.08 5.29
N ASP A 69 -4.01 -19.72 4.69
CA ASP A 69 -4.18 -21.05 4.09
C ASP A 69 -4.57 -22.10 5.14
N ARG A 70 -4.00 -22.06 6.35
CA ARG A 70 -4.46 -22.91 7.47
C ARG A 70 -5.90 -22.61 7.88
N MET A 71 -6.33 -21.35 7.89
CA MET A 71 -7.73 -21.00 8.16
C MET A 71 -8.66 -21.57 7.09
N ARG A 72 -8.24 -21.56 5.81
CA ARG A 72 -8.96 -22.18 4.70
C ARG A 72 -9.10 -23.69 4.88
N GLU A 73 -8.01 -24.38 5.22
CA GLU A 73 -8.02 -25.81 5.54
C GLU A 73 -8.97 -26.13 6.71
N ARG A 74 -9.08 -25.22 7.68
CA ARG A 74 -10.01 -25.33 8.82
C ARG A 74 -11.45 -24.94 8.51
N GLY A 75 -11.78 -24.59 7.26
CA GLY A 75 -13.14 -24.32 6.82
C GLY A 75 -13.52 -22.84 6.74
N LEU A 76 -12.56 -21.91 6.65
CA LEU A 76 -12.86 -20.53 6.27
C LEU A 76 -13.45 -20.50 4.86
N LYS A 77 -14.63 -19.89 4.72
CA LYS A 77 -15.32 -19.76 3.42
C LYS A 77 -14.52 -18.86 2.49
N THR A 78 -14.19 -19.39 1.31
CA THR A 78 -13.48 -18.65 0.26
C THR A 78 -14.09 -18.95 -1.10
N SER A 79 -14.07 -17.97 -1.99
CA SER A 79 -14.42 -18.15 -3.40
C SER A 79 -13.15 -18.14 -4.25
N GLN A 80 -12.97 -19.18 -5.06
CA GLN A 80 -11.85 -19.31 -5.98
C GLN A 80 -12.34 -20.01 -7.24
N SER A 81 -12.17 -19.38 -8.40
CA SER A 81 -12.68 -19.90 -9.68
C SER A 81 -11.84 -21.04 -10.28
N SER A 82 -10.55 -21.09 -9.95
CA SER A 82 -9.62 -22.13 -10.41
C SER A 82 -8.49 -22.31 -9.39
N PRO A 83 -7.75 -23.43 -9.37
CA PRO A 83 -6.70 -23.67 -8.37
C PRO A 83 -5.61 -22.59 -8.30
N ARG A 84 -5.35 -21.91 -9.43
CA ARG A 84 -4.40 -20.78 -9.54
C ARG A 84 -5.07 -19.40 -9.53
N GLY A 85 -6.40 -19.37 -9.48
CA GLY A 85 -7.18 -18.14 -9.49
C GLY A 85 -7.08 -17.37 -8.18
N THR A 86 -7.45 -16.11 -8.22
CA THR A 86 -7.51 -15.24 -7.04
C THR A 86 -8.51 -15.80 -6.03
N VAL A 87 -8.08 -15.86 -4.77
CA VAL A 87 -8.92 -16.25 -3.65
C VAL A 87 -9.58 -15.01 -3.07
N TRP A 88 -10.90 -15.04 -3.00
CA TRP A 88 -11.73 -13.99 -2.44
C TRP A 88 -12.37 -14.45 -1.14
N ILE A 89 -12.38 -13.57 -0.15
CA ILE A 89 -12.91 -13.83 1.19
C ILE A 89 -13.79 -12.65 1.60
N ILE A 90 -15.00 -12.92 2.07
CA ILE A 90 -15.88 -11.87 2.62
C ILE A 90 -15.32 -11.44 3.97
N ARG A 91 -15.20 -10.13 4.21
CA ARG A 91 -14.67 -9.56 5.46
C ARG A 91 -15.37 -10.14 6.69
N LYS A 92 -16.71 -10.17 6.68
CA LYS A 92 -17.52 -10.75 7.76
C LYS A 92 -17.14 -12.19 8.10
N ASP A 93 -16.97 -13.04 7.08
CA ASP A 93 -16.65 -14.45 7.29
C ASP A 93 -15.25 -14.61 7.90
N LEU A 94 -14.28 -13.81 7.43
CA LEU A 94 -12.94 -13.78 8.01
C LEU A 94 -12.95 -13.35 9.48
N GLU A 95 -13.60 -12.23 9.79
CA GLU A 95 -13.64 -11.70 11.16
C GLU A 95 -14.36 -12.65 12.12
N ASN A 96 -15.47 -13.25 11.69
CA ASN A 96 -16.20 -14.24 12.46
C ASN A 96 -15.33 -15.48 12.73
N PHE A 97 -14.56 -15.92 11.73
CA PHE A 97 -13.64 -17.05 11.88
C PHE A 97 -12.54 -16.74 12.89
N ILE A 98 -11.94 -15.55 12.81
CA ILE A 98 -10.91 -15.10 13.74
C ILE A 98 -11.46 -14.96 15.17
N LYS A 99 -12.69 -14.45 15.33
CA LYS A 99 -13.36 -14.38 16.64
C LYS A 99 -13.56 -15.78 17.21
N LYS A 100 -14.12 -16.71 16.42
CA LYS A 100 -14.33 -18.09 16.84
C LYS A 100 -13.02 -18.79 17.26
N ASP A 101 -11.94 -18.56 16.53
CA ASP A 101 -10.63 -19.14 16.86
C ASP A 101 -10.04 -18.60 18.17
N ARG A 102 -10.34 -17.35 18.54
CA ARG A 102 -9.87 -16.74 19.79
C ARG A 102 -10.64 -17.21 21.02
N TYR A 103 -11.95 -17.44 20.90
CA TYR A 103 -12.80 -17.87 22.02
C TYR A 103 -12.96 -19.39 22.15
N GLY A 104 -12.40 -20.16 21.21
CA GLY A 104 -12.40 -21.63 21.23
C GLY A 104 -11.15 -22.26 21.87
N ARG A 105 -10.38 -21.49 22.65
CA ARG A 105 -9.28 -21.97 23.50
C ARG A 105 -9.68 -21.94 24.96
#